data_AF-A0A1Y3ACW6-F1
#
_entry.id   AF-A0A1Y3ACW6-F1
#
_cell.length_a   1.000
_cell.length_b   1.000
_cell.length_c   1.000
_cell.angle_alpha   90.00
_cell.angle_beta   90.00
_cell.angle_gamma   90.00
#
_symmetry.space_group_name_H-M   'P 1'
#
loop_
_entity.id
_entity.type
_entity.pdbx_description
1 polymer ?
#
loop_
_entity_poly.entity_id
_entity_poly.type
_entity_poly.pdbx_seq_one_letter_code
_entity_poly.pdbx_strand_id
1 'polypeptide(L)'
;MNARTVALALGTAVTTFLLVGAATIELLGAGEAPGIGIIGVFAGFVAGLAAGVLVGVASDRIAGVPAAALLGYAAFGTTFLAIAAMSYVNVPGVDDVFTFPVRLGVSAVVAVVAALATAYGERSVAR
;
A
#
# COMPACT_ATOMS: atom_id res chain seq x y z
N MET A 1 18.91 8.54 -6.15
CA MET A 1 17.84 7.58 -5.84
C MET A 1 17.45 6.86 -7.12
N ASN A 2 17.31 5.53 -7.08
CA ASN A 2 16.86 4.74 -8.22
C ASN A 2 15.31 4.68 -8.24
N ALA A 3 14.71 4.38 -9.39
CA ALA A 3 13.27 4.19 -9.57
C ALA A 3 12.67 3.18 -8.58
N ARG A 4 13.43 2.12 -8.24
CA ARG A 4 13.03 1.15 -7.20
C ARG A 4 12.81 1.82 -5.83
N THR A 5 13.75 2.64 -5.39
CA THR A 5 13.69 3.38 -4.12
C THR A 5 12.48 4.30 -4.08
N VAL A 6 12.22 5.01 -5.19
CA VAL A 6 11.06 5.90 -5.32
C VAL A 6 9.76 5.12 -5.28
N ALA A 7 9.66 4.01 -6.02
CA ALA A 7 8.47 3.16 -6.03
C ALA A 7 8.17 2.55 -4.65
N LEU A 8 9.20 2.06 -3.95
CA LEU A 8 9.06 1.55 -2.59
C LEU A 8 8.62 2.64 -1.61
N ALA A 9 9.22 3.83 -1.68
CA ALA A 9 8.86 4.95 -0.83
C ALA A 9 7.39 5.37 -1.04
N LEU A 10 6.98 5.56 -2.30
CA LEU A 10 5.61 5.95 -2.64
C LEU A 10 4.60 4.85 -2.27
N GLY A 11 4.87 3.60 -2.61
CA GLY A 11 3.96 2.51 -2.30
C GLY A 11 3.83 2.25 -0.80
N THR A 12 4.92 2.40 -0.04
CA THR A 12 4.87 2.37 1.43
C THR A 12 4.03 3.54 1.95
N ALA A 13 4.25 4.76 1.46
CA ALA A 13 3.50 5.93 1.88
C ALA A 13 1.99 5.75 1.64
N VAL A 14 1.61 5.26 0.45
CA VAL A 14 0.21 4.96 0.10
C VAL A 14 -0.37 3.91 1.03
N THR A 15 0.35 2.81 1.26
CA THR A 15 -0.14 1.72 2.11
C THR A 15 -0.33 2.17 3.55
N THR A 16 0.65 2.88 4.11
CA THR A 16 0.56 3.43 5.47
C THR A 16 -0.55 4.48 5.57
N PHE A 17 -0.70 5.35 4.57
CA PHE A 17 -1.80 6.31 4.49
C PHE A 17 -3.16 5.63 4.61
N LEU A 18 -3.40 4.60 3.79
CA LEU A 18 -4.67 3.89 3.77
C LEU A 18 -4.94 3.18 5.10
N LEU A 19 -3.95 2.46 5.63
CA LEU A 19 -4.11 1.69 6.86
C LEU A 19 -4.32 2.58 8.09
N VAL A 20 -3.48 3.60 8.27
CA VAL A 20 -3.60 4.51 9.41
C VAL A 20 -4.86 5.35 9.30
N GLY A 21 -5.23 5.81 8.09
CA GLY A 21 -6.46 6.57 7.90
C GLY A 21 -7.70 5.74 8.20
N ALA A 22 -7.78 4.52 7.65
CA ALA A 22 -8.90 3.61 7.91
C ALA A 22 -8.99 3.23 9.40
N ALA A 23 -7.87 2.86 10.02
CA ALA A 23 -7.83 2.52 11.44
C ALA A 23 -8.24 3.70 12.32
N THR A 24 -7.83 4.93 11.98
CA THR A 24 -8.21 6.14 12.73
C THR A 24 -9.71 6.38 12.66
N ILE A 25 -10.33 6.21 11.47
CA ILE A 25 -11.77 6.33 11.29
C ILE A 25 -12.52 5.29 12.11
N GLU A 26 -12.05 4.05 12.09
CA GLU A 26 -12.64 2.95 12.85
C GLU A 26 -12.55 3.19 14.37
N LEU A 27 -11.38 3.62 14.87
CA LEU A 27 -11.11 3.86 16.28
C LEU A 27 -11.89 5.04 16.88
N LEU A 28 -12.10 6.10 16.10
CA LEU A 28 -12.87 7.28 16.54
C LEU A 28 -14.39 7.03 16.52
N GLY A 29 -14.80 5.82 16.12
CA GLY A 29 -16.18 5.44 15.93
C GLY A 29 -16.60 5.73 14.50
N ALA A 30 -16.96 4.69 13.75
CA ALA A 30 -17.49 4.81 12.39
C ALA A 30 -18.87 5.51 12.30
N GLY A 31 -19.28 6.24 13.33
CA GLY A 31 -20.51 7.03 13.34
C GLY A 31 -20.39 8.20 12.35
N GLU A 32 -21.48 8.54 11.67
CA GLU A 32 -21.52 9.41 10.49
C GLU A 32 -21.22 10.90 10.75
N ALA A 33 -20.22 11.23 11.56
CA ALA A 33 -19.69 12.57 11.69
C ALA A 33 -18.65 12.81 10.58
N PRO A 34 -18.89 13.74 9.62
CA PRO A 34 -17.95 14.04 8.54
C PRO A 34 -16.55 14.41 9.04
N GLY A 35 -16.44 14.95 10.26
CA GLY A 35 -15.17 15.28 10.90
C GLY A 35 -14.25 14.09 11.15
N ILE A 36 -14.79 12.88 11.37
CA ILE A 36 -14.00 11.68 11.65
C ILE A 36 -13.22 11.25 10.41
N GLY A 37 -13.85 11.31 9.23
CA GLY A 37 -13.20 11.06 7.96
C GLY A 37 -12.03 12.01 7.70
N ILE A 38 -12.21 13.31 8.00
CA ILE A 38 -11.16 14.33 7.85
C ILE A 38 -9.96 14.01 8.76
N ILE A 39 -10.22 13.70 10.04
CA ILE A 39 -9.15 13.33 10.99
C ILE A 39 -8.40 12.10 10.50
N GLY A 40 -9.12 11.07 10.02
CA GLY A 40 -8.52 9.88 9.43
C GLY A 40 -7.61 10.19 8.25
N VAL A 41 -8.07 10.98 7.29
CA VAL A 41 -7.26 11.37 6.11
C VAL A 41 -6.00 12.13 6.55
N PHE A 42 -6.11 13.08 7.49
CA PHE A 42 -4.95 13.82 7.99
C PHE A 42 -3.96 12.92 8.72
N ALA A 43 -4.44 12.05 9.61
CA ALA A 43 -3.60 11.11 10.35
C ALA A 43 -2.88 10.15 9.39
N GLY A 44 -3.62 9.60 8.42
CA GLY A 44 -3.07 8.78 7.34
C GLY A 44 -2.00 9.53 6.56
N PHE A 45 -2.25 10.80 6.19
CA PHE A 45 -1.32 11.58 5.36
C PHE A 45 0.01 11.81 6.07
N VAL A 46 -0.03 12.22 7.34
CA VAL A 46 1.17 12.43 8.14
C VAL A 46 1.96 11.13 8.30
N ALA A 47 1.28 10.03 8.64
CA ALA A 47 1.92 8.74 8.82
C ALA A 47 2.49 8.18 7.50
N GLY A 48 1.74 8.31 6.41
CA GLY A 48 2.16 7.92 5.07
C GLY A 48 3.39 8.69 4.60
N LEU A 49 3.42 10.01 4.76
CA LEU A 49 4.60 10.81 4.46
C LEU A 49 5.81 10.39 5.29
N ALA A 50 5.65 10.21 6.60
CA ALA A 50 6.73 9.79 7.48
C ALA A 50 7.30 8.42 7.05
N ALA A 51 6.44 7.45 6.77
CA ALA A 51 6.84 6.12 6.29
C ALA A 51 7.54 6.19 4.92
N GLY A 52 7.00 6.97 3.99
CA GLY A 52 7.59 7.17 2.67
C GLY A 52 8.98 7.79 2.72
N VAL A 53 9.17 8.84 3.54
CA VAL A 53 10.47 9.48 3.75
C VAL A 53 11.46 8.50 4.37
N LEU A 54 11.05 7.76 5.42
CA LEU A 54 11.89 6.79 6.09
C LEU A 54 12.37 5.71 5.11
N VAL A 55 11.47 5.15 4.31
CA VAL A 55 11.83 4.16 3.28
C VAL A 55 12.68 4.77 2.18
N GLY A 56 12.38 6.00 1.75
CA GLY A 56 13.16 6.71 0.74
C GLY A 56 14.63 6.91 1.13
N VAL A 57 14.89 7.08 2.43
CA VAL A 57 16.26 7.24 2.98
C VAL A 57 16.90 5.90 3.33
N ALA A 58 16.13 4.92 3.82
CA ALA A 58 16.67 3.67 4.36
C ALA A 58 16.69 2.50 3.38
N SER A 59 15.92 2.54 2.29
CA SER A 59 15.70 1.38 1.40
C SER A 59 16.97 0.80 0.78
N ASP A 60 17.96 1.63 0.48
CA ASP A 60 19.25 1.17 -0.08
C ASP A 60 20.05 0.29 0.91
N ARG A 61 19.69 0.31 2.20
CA ARG A 61 20.29 -0.51 3.26
C ARG A 61 19.54 -1.80 3.54
N ILE A 62 18.39 -2.01 2.90
CA ILE A 62 17.50 -3.16 3.15
C ILE A 62 17.70 -4.19 2.04
N ALA A 63 18.04 -5.42 2.41
CA ALA A 63 18.25 -6.53 1.47
C ALA A 63 17.63 -7.84 2.01
N GLY A 64 17.37 -8.81 1.13
CA GLY A 64 16.83 -10.11 1.50
C GLY A 64 15.35 -10.08 1.87
N VAL A 65 14.96 -10.91 2.84
CA VAL A 65 13.55 -11.08 3.25
C VAL A 65 12.85 -9.76 3.64
N PRO A 66 13.48 -8.82 4.38
CA PRO A 66 12.87 -7.52 4.67
C PRO A 66 12.59 -6.69 3.41
N ALA A 67 13.46 -6.75 2.40
CA ALA A 67 13.24 -6.02 1.14
C ALA A 67 12.07 -6.60 0.35
N ALA A 68 11.94 -7.94 0.33
CA ALA A 68 10.81 -8.63 -0.27
C ALA A 68 9.48 -8.28 0.44
N ALA A 69 9.48 -8.28 1.78
CA ALA A 69 8.31 -7.91 2.56
C ALA A 69 7.89 -6.45 2.33
N LEU A 70 8.86 -5.54 2.27
CA LEU A 70 8.61 -4.12 1.99
C LEU A 70 8.03 -3.91 0.59
N LEU A 71 8.50 -4.64 -0.42
CA LEU A 71 7.90 -4.59 -1.76
C LEU A 71 6.46 -5.12 -1.75
N GLY A 72 6.20 -6.24 -1.09
CA GLY A 72 4.85 -6.77 -0.95
C GLY A 72 3.91 -5.77 -0.26
N TYR A 73 4.38 -5.15 0.83
CA TYR A 73 3.66 -4.10 1.52
C TYR A 73 3.32 -2.92 0.60
N ALA A 74 4.30 -2.39 -0.13
CA ALA A 74 4.11 -1.32 -1.08
C ALA A 74 3.13 -1.70 -2.22
N ALA A 75 3.21 -2.93 -2.71
CA ALA A 75 2.34 -3.46 -3.76
C ALA A 75 0.88 -3.60 -3.29
N PHE A 76 0.65 -3.94 -2.01
CA PHE A 76 -0.70 -4.04 -1.44
C PHE A 76 -1.47 -2.72 -1.58
N GLY A 77 -0.95 -1.63 -1.02
CA GLY A 77 -1.67 -0.36 -0.98
C GLY A 77 -1.78 0.28 -2.35
N THR A 78 -0.76 0.16 -3.20
CA THR A 78 -0.80 0.68 -4.58
C THR A 78 -1.85 -0.04 -5.42
N THR A 79 -1.95 -1.37 -5.31
CA THR A 79 -3.01 -2.16 -5.98
C THR A 79 -4.38 -1.77 -5.46
N PHE A 80 -4.54 -1.66 -4.14
CA PHE A 80 -5.81 -1.27 -3.53
C PHE A 80 -6.26 0.11 -4.02
N LEU A 81 -5.35 1.08 -4.02
CA LEU A 81 -5.61 2.44 -4.49
C LEU A 81 -5.91 2.47 -5.99
N ALA A 82 -5.19 1.70 -6.80
CA ALA A 82 -5.44 1.64 -8.25
C ALA A 82 -6.86 1.13 -8.55
N ILE A 83 -7.30 0.07 -7.86
CA ILE A 83 -8.67 -0.44 -8.01
C ILE A 83 -9.70 0.61 -7.54
N ALA A 84 -9.44 1.26 -6.40
CA ALA A 84 -10.31 2.32 -5.91
C ALA A 84 -10.40 3.51 -6.88
N ALA A 85 -9.29 3.87 -7.52
CA ALA A 85 -9.23 4.93 -8.51
C ALA A 85 -10.03 4.57 -9.77
N MET A 86 -9.98 3.31 -10.21
CA MET A 86 -10.81 2.84 -11.34
C MET A 86 -12.31 2.93 -11.04
N SER A 87 -12.73 2.57 -9.81
CA SER A 87 -14.11 2.84 -9.35
C SER A 87 -14.42 4.34 -9.38
N TYR A 88 -13.52 5.18 -8.85
CA TYR A 88 -13.72 6.62 -8.77
C TYR A 88 -13.92 7.29 -10.14
N VAL A 89 -13.19 6.84 -11.17
CA VAL A 89 -13.35 7.34 -12.54
C VAL A 89 -14.43 6.60 -13.35
N ASN A 90 -15.26 5.77 -12.71
CA ASN A 90 -16.37 5.03 -13.31
C ASN A 90 -15.98 4.11 -14.47
N VAL A 91 -14.89 3.34 -14.35
CA VAL A 91 -14.54 2.33 -15.35
C VAL A 91 -15.66 1.26 -15.40
N PRO A 92 -16.23 0.95 -16.58
CA PRO A 92 -17.35 0.01 -16.69
C PRO A 92 -17.05 -1.36 -16.07
N GLY A 93 -17.98 -1.87 -15.26
CA GLY A 93 -17.91 -3.21 -14.64
C GLY A 93 -16.93 -3.36 -13.47
N VAL A 94 -16.18 -2.32 -13.09
CA VAL A 94 -15.22 -2.41 -11.98
C VAL A 94 -15.90 -2.60 -10.64
N ASP A 95 -17.01 -1.93 -10.37
CA ASP A 95 -17.68 -2.05 -9.07
C ASP A 95 -18.38 -3.41 -8.89
N ASP A 96 -18.84 -4.02 -9.99
CA ASP A 96 -19.43 -5.36 -9.98
C ASP A 96 -18.37 -6.45 -9.72
N VAL A 97 -17.18 -6.29 -10.31
CA VAL A 97 -16.08 -7.25 -10.21
C VAL A 97 -15.29 -7.07 -8.92
N PHE A 98 -14.93 -5.83 -8.57
CA PHE A 98 -14.07 -5.47 -7.45
C PHE A 98 -14.86 -4.92 -6.27
N THR A 99 -15.81 -5.73 -5.79
CA THR A 99 -16.42 -5.53 -4.47
C THR A 99 -15.34 -5.39 -3.39
N PHE A 100 -15.66 -4.74 -2.27
CA PHE A 100 -14.66 -4.45 -1.23
C PHE A 100 -13.85 -5.69 -0.76
N PRO A 101 -14.47 -6.86 -0.47
CA PRO A 101 -13.70 -8.06 -0.11
C PRO A 101 -12.80 -8.55 -1.25
N VAL A 102 -13.27 -8.50 -2.50
CA VAL A 102 -12.48 -8.90 -3.67
C VAL A 102 -11.29 -7.98 -3.88
N ARG A 103 -11.50 -6.67 -3.71
CA ARG A 103 -10.42 -5.66 -3.77
C ARG A 103 -9.31 -5.96 -2.76
N LEU A 104 -9.67 -6.24 -1.51
CA LEU A 104 -8.71 -6.63 -0.47
C LEU A 104 -7.98 -7.93 -0.84
N GLY A 105 -8.72 -8.95 -1.31
CA GLY A 105 -8.16 -10.23 -1.71
C GLY A 105 -7.16 -10.11 -2.86
N VAL A 106 -7.50 -9.36 -3.91
CA VAL A 106 -6.62 -9.12 -5.06
C VAL A 106 -5.36 -8.36 -4.62
N SER A 107 -5.50 -7.30 -3.82
CA SER A 107 -4.35 -6.56 -3.27
C SER A 107 -3.43 -7.46 -2.44
N ALA A 108 -3.98 -8.37 -1.63
CA ALA A 108 -3.21 -9.33 -0.85
C ALA A 108 -2.46 -10.33 -1.75
N VAL A 109 -3.11 -10.86 -2.78
CA VAL A 109 -2.48 -11.76 -3.75
C VAL A 109 -1.33 -11.05 -4.46
N VAL A 110 -1.53 -9.83 -4.96
CA VAL A 110 -0.48 -9.04 -5.63
C VAL A 110 0.68 -8.76 -4.69
N ALA A 111 0.41 -8.44 -3.42
CA ALA A 111 1.44 -8.24 -2.40
C ALA A 111 2.31 -9.49 -2.20
N VAL A 112 1.69 -10.66 -2.09
CA VAL A 112 2.40 -11.94 -1.93
C VAL A 112 3.22 -12.25 -3.18
N VAL A 113 2.64 -12.10 -4.37
CA VAL A 113 3.35 -12.35 -5.64
C VAL A 113 4.56 -11.43 -5.78
N ALA A 114 4.43 -10.13 -5.48
CA ALA A 114 5.53 -9.17 -5.53
C ALA A 114 6.66 -9.54 -4.54
N ALA A 115 6.30 -9.90 -3.31
CA ALA A 115 7.27 -10.34 -2.31
C ALA A 115 8.02 -11.61 -2.75
N LEU A 116 7.29 -12.62 -3.24
CA LEU A 116 7.87 -13.88 -3.70
C LEU A 116 8.76 -13.69 -4.93
N ALA A 117 8.34 -12.90 -5.92
CA ALA A 117 9.13 -12.64 -7.11
C ALA A 117 10.53 -12.08 -6.76
N THR A 118 10.60 -11.21 -5.77
CA THR A 118 11.87 -10.64 -5.30
C THR A 118 12.69 -11.65 -4.51
N ALA A 119 12.04 -12.37 -3.58
CA ALA A 119 12.70 -13.37 -2.74
C ALA A 119 13.26 -14.57 -3.53
N TYR A 120 12.61 -14.95 -4.64
CA TYR A 120 13.09 -16.01 -5.53
C TYR A 120 14.11 -15.50 -6.55
N GLY A 121 13.96 -14.28 -7.07
CA GLY A 121 14.92 -13.67 -7.99
C GLY A 121 16.33 -13.55 -7.39
N GLU A 122 16.43 -13.18 -6.11
CA GLU A 122 17.71 -13.13 -5.39
C GLU A 122 18.36 -14.52 -5.22
N ARG A 123 17.56 -15.59 -5.07
CA ARG A 123 18.08 -16.97 -4.93
C ARG A 123 18.59 -17.55 -6.24
N SER A 124 18.01 -17.16 -7.38
CA SER A 124 18.47 -17.63 -8.69
C SER A 124 19.81 -17.03 -9.12
N VAL A 125 20.18 -15.85 -8.63
CA VAL A 125 21.44 -15.17 -8.96
C VAL A 125 22.61 -15.66 -8.08
N ALA A 126 22.30 -16.26 -6.92
CA ALA A 126 23.29 -16.77 -5.97
C ALA A 126 23.72 -18.24 -6.22
N ARG A 127 23.24 -18.87 -7.31
CA ARG A 127 23.67 -20.20 -7.77
C ARG A 127 24.46 -20.08 -9.05
#